data_AF-A0A9N9K3Y8-F1
#
_entry.id   AF-A0A9N9K3Y8-F1
#
_cell.length_a   1.000
_cell.length_b   1.000
_cell.length_c   1.000
_cell.angle_alpha   90.00
_cell.angle_beta   90.00
_cell.angle_gamma   90.00
#
_symmetry.space_group_name_H-M   'P 1'
#
loop_
_entity.id
_entity.type
_entity.pdbx_description
1 polymer ?
#
loop_
_entity_poly.entity_id
_entity_poly.type
_entity_poly.pdbx_seq_one_letter_code
_entity_poly.pdbx_strand_id
1 'polypeptide(L)'
;RDGCPNGETIQQVATRCDHVTAKIMTYQTDHMDNNPNSPGGDVLVVAHSHLLRILACRWLNLPPEHGRLFLIDTAGLCVLGYDRSMKSPVIKSWNVTSHLFYRDIS
;
A
#
# COMPACT_ATOMS: atom_id res chain seq x y z
N ARG A 1 -10.65 16.65 5.79
CA ARG A 1 -11.53 17.53 4.99
C ARG A 1 -12.20 16.68 3.92
N ASP A 2 -13.23 15.98 4.37
CA ASP A 2 -14.58 15.71 3.84
C ASP A 2 -14.81 15.15 2.42
N GLY A 3 -13.78 15.00 1.58
CA GLY A 3 -13.95 14.43 0.24
C GLY A 3 -14.51 15.42 -0.78
N CYS A 4 -14.84 14.93 -1.98
CA CYS A 4 -15.45 15.72 -3.05
C CYS A 4 -16.97 15.87 -2.78
N PRO A 5 -17.63 17.00 -3.07
CA PRO A 5 -19.09 17.10 -3.01
C PRO A 5 -19.74 15.98 -3.83
N ASN A 6 -20.63 15.19 -3.20
CA ASN A 6 -21.24 13.98 -3.76
C ASN A 6 -20.26 12.83 -4.11
N GLY A 7 -19.01 12.92 -3.69
CA GLY A 7 -18.00 11.87 -3.83
C GLY A 7 -17.88 10.99 -2.59
N GLU A 8 -16.97 10.02 -2.65
CA GLU A 8 -16.61 9.21 -1.48
C GLU A 8 -15.98 10.10 -0.38
N THR A 9 -16.40 9.87 0.86
CA THR A 9 -15.69 10.41 2.04
C THR A 9 -14.39 9.65 2.26
N ILE A 10 -13.45 10.25 3.01
CA ILE A 10 -12.19 9.59 3.39
C ILE A 10 -12.45 8.25 4.10
N GLN A 11 -13.48 8.19 4.93
CA GLN A 11 -13.89 6.99 5.67
C GLN A 11 -14.42 5.91 4.73
N GLN A 12 -15.20 6.24 3.71
CA GLN A 12 -15.65 5.26 2.71
C GLN A 12 -14.47 4.65 1.95
N VAL A 13 -13.50 5.48 1.55
CA VAL A 13 -12.27 4.99 0.91
C VAL A 13 -11.45 4.13 1.88
N ALA A 14 -11.38 4.51 3.16
CA ALA A 14 -10.70 3.74 4.20
C ALA A 14 -11.32 2.36 4.40
N THR A 15 -12.65 2.27 4.51
CA THR A 15 -13.37 0.99 4.61
C THR A 15 -13.07 0.08 3.42
N ARG A 16 -13.02 0.64 2.20
CA ARG A 16 -12.65 -0.12 1.01
C ARG A 16 -11.20 -0.61 1.05
N CYS A 17 -10.28 0.23 1.54
CA CYS A 17 -8.89 -0.17 1.77
C CYS A 17 -8.79 -1.29 2.82
N ASP A 18 -9.57 -1.22 3.90
CA ASP A 18 -9.61 -2.25 4.93
C ASP A 18 -10.05 -3.61 4.36
N HIS A 19 -11.06 -3.62 3.48
CA HIS A 19 -11.47 -4.83 2.78
C HIS A 19 -10.38 -5.40 1.86
N VAL A 20 -9.62 -4.54 1.18
CA VAL A 20 -8.49 -4.97 0.33
C VAL A 20 -7.37 -5.55 1.19
N THR A 21 -6.99 -4.88 2.27
CA THR A 21 -5.97 -5.36 3.22
C THR A 21 -6.36 -6.70 3.81
N ALA A 22 -7.62 -6.87 4.24
CA ALA A 22 -8.12 -8.14 4.76
C ALA A 22 -7.99 -9.27 3.74
N LYS A 23 -8.37 -9.04 2.47
CA LYS A 23 -8.22 -10.03 1.39
C LYS A 23 -6.76 -10.41 1.15
N ILE A 24 -5.86 -9.43 1.14
CA ILE A 24 -4.41 -9.66 0.99
C ILE A 24 -3.89 -10.51 2.14
N MET A 25 -4.26 -10.19 3.39
CA MET A 25 -3.82 -10.92 4.58
C MET A 25 -4.35 -12.37 4.60
N THR A 26 -5.60 -12.59 4.19
CA THR A 26 -6.16 -13.94 4.04
C THR A 26 -5.38 -14.74 3.00
N TYR A 27 -5.18 -14.18 1.80
CA TYR A 27 -4.38 -14.82 0.75
C TYR A 27 -2.96 -15.13 1.24
N GLN A 28 -2.31 -14.19 1.91
CA GLN A 28 -0.98 -14.40 2.46
C GLN A 28 -0.94 -15.52 3.50
N THR A 29 -1.94 -15.60 4.37
CA THR A 29 -2.03 -16.67 5.37
C THR A 29 -2.13 -18.04 4.71
N ASP A 30 -2.91 -18.16 3.64
CA ASP A 30 -3.11 -19.43 2.92
C ASP A 30 -1.87 -19.86 2.10
N HIS A 31 -0.96 -18.93 1.81
CA HIS A 31 0.16 -19.12 0.87
C HIS A 31 1.57 -18.97 1.47
N MET A 32 1.71 -18.48 2.71
CA MET A 32 2.99 -18.25 3.41
C MET A 32 3.53 -19.44 4.20
N ASP A 33 2.84 -20.57 4.24
CA ASP A 33 3.42 -21.81 4.75
C ASP A 33 4.76 -22.00 4.03
N ASN A 34 5.84 -22.30 4.77
CA ASN A 34 7.23 -22.44 4.29
C ASN A 34 7.42 -23.61 3.30
N ASN A 35 6.40 -23.95 2.52
CA ASN A 35 6.39 -24.81 1.37
C ASN A 35 7.22 -24.17 0.25
N PRO A 36 8.41 -24.71 -0.07
CA PRO A 36 9.28 -24.18 -1.11
C PRO A 36 8.67 -24.29 -2.53
N ASN A 37 7.56 -25.00 -2.68
CA ASN A 37 6.80 -25.13 -3.92
C ASN A 37 5.55 -24.23 -3.97
N SER A 38 5.28 -23.46 -2.92
CA SER A 38 4.21 -22.45 -2.94
C SER A 38 4.64 -21.28 -3.84
N PRO A 39 3.76 -20.73 -4.69
CA PRO A 39 4.08 -19.57 -5.53
C PRO A 39 4.42 -18.28 -4.75
N GLY A 40 4.42 -18.31 -3.41
CA GLY A 40 4.65 -17.16 -2.54
C GLY A 40 3.36 -16.42 -2.18
N GLY A 41 3.44 -15.51 -1.20
CA GLY A 41 2.31 -14.69 -0.72
C GLY A 41 2.32 -13.25 -1.23
N ASP A 42 3.13 -12.92 -2.23
CA ASP A 42 3.26 -11.55 -2.71
C ASP A 42 2.03 -11.13 -3.53
N VAL A 43 1.50 -9.94 -3.26
CA VAL A 43 0.33 -9.38 -3.96
C VAL A 43 0.70 -8.03 -4.58
N LEU A 44 0.49 -7.91 -5.89
CA LEU A 44 0.66 -6.64 -6.61
C LEU A 44 -0.65 -5.84 -6.61
N VAL A 45 -0.59 -4.60 -6.11
CA VAL A 45 -1.71 -3.65 -6.14
C VAL A 45 -1.35 -2.48 -7.07
N VAL A 46 -2.12 -2.31 -8.15
CA VAL A 46 -1.99 -1.17 -9.07
C VAL A 46 -3.21 -0.26 -8.88
N ALA A 47 -2.97 0.99 -8.47
CA ALA A 47 -4.03 1.95 -8.21
C ALA A 47 -3.53 3.41 -8.28
N HIS A 48 -4.37 4.35 -7.89
CA HIS A 48 -4.07 5.78 -7.90
C HIS A 48 -3.48 6.27 -6.58
N SER A 49 -2.72 7.37 -6.64
CA SER A 49 -1.96 7.92 -5.53
C SER A 49 -2.80 8.15 -4.26
N HIS A 50 -3.95 8.81 -4.35
CA HIS A 50 -4.80 9.08 -3.18
C HIS A 50 -5.27 7.80 -2.48
N LEU A 51 -5.61 6.76 -3.24
CA LEU A 51 -6.00 5.48 -2.67
C LEU A 51 -4.82 4.76 -2.04
N LEU A 52 -3.67 4.71 -2.71
CA LEU A 52 -2.47 4.04 -2.21
C LEU A 52 -1.96 4.67 -0.91
N ARG A 53 -2.11 5.98 -0.75
CA ARG A 53 -1.78 6.70 0.49
C ARG A 53 -2.68 6.28 1.65
N ILE A 54 -3.99 6.20 1.42
CA ILE A 54 -4.95 5.74 2.43
C ILE A 54 -4.70 4.26 2.74
N LEU A 55 -4.47 3.43 1.72
CA LEU A 55 -4.11 2.01 1.87
C LEU A 55 -2.87 1.84 2.75
N ALA A 56 -1.83 2.66 2.57
CA ALA A 56 -0.63 2.63 3.43
C ALA A 56 -0.95 2.99 4.89
N CYS A 57 -1.80 3.99 5.13
CA CYS A 57 -2.27 4.28 6.49
C CYS A 57 -3.02 3.10 7.09
N ARG A 58 -3.95 2.51 6.34
CA ARG A 58 -4.75 1.37 6.82
C ARG A 58 -3.89 0.13 7.06
N TRP A 59 -2.89 -0.12 6.22
CA TRP A 59 -1.89 -1.16 6.43
C TRP A 59 -1.17 -1.01 7.79
N LEU A 60 -0.80 0.22 8.15
CA LEU A 60 -0.13 0.54 9.41
C LEU A 60 -1.09 0.74 10.61
N ASN A 61 -2.38 0.47 10.45
CA ASN A 61 -3.43 0.78 11.44
C ASN A 61 -3.49 2.27 11.86
N LEU A 62 -3.11 3.16 10.96
CA LEU A 62 -3.17 4.61 11.17
C LEU A 62 -4.53 5.17 10.73
N PRO A 63 -4.96 6.31 11.32
CA PRO A 63 -6.09 7.07 10.81
C PRO A 63 -5.91 7.45 9.33
N PRO A 64 -6.94 7.30 8.48
CA PRO A 64 -6.82 7.50 7.02
C PRO A 64 -6.48 8.93 6.61
N GLU A 65 -6.81 9.93 7.44
CA GLU A 65 -6.43 11.33 7.24
C GLU A 65 -4.92 11.56 7.22
N HIS A 66 -4.14 10.65 7.83
CA HIS A 66 -2.68 10.68 7.75
C HIS A 66 -2.16 10.32 6.36
N GLY A 67 -3.00 9.90 5.42
CA GLY A 67 -2.61 9.63 4.02
C GLY A 67 -1.94 10.84 3.37
N ARG A 68 -2.26 12.05 3.83
CA ARG A 68 -1.59 13.30 3.41
C ARG A 68 -0.08 13.33 3.69
N LEU A 69 0.41 12.53 4.63
CA LEU A 69 1.82 12.48 5.03
C LEU A 69 2.65 11.57 4.10
N PHE A 70 1.98 10.76 3.29
CA PHE A 70 2.62 9.81 2.38
C PHE A 70 2.62 10.37 0.96
N LEU A 71 3.72 10.93 0.48
CA LEU A 71 3.81 11.37 -0.92
C LEU A 71 4.10 10.15 -1.82
N ILE A 72 3.37 9.98 -2.91
CA ILE A 72 3.68 8.99 -3.95
C ILE A 72 3.57 9.66 -5.32
N ASP A 73 4.62 9.49 -6.11
CA ASP A 73 4.75 10.02 -7.46
C ASP A 73 4.12 9.06 -8.48
N THR A 74 3.88 9.57 -9.69
CA THR A 74 3.41 8.74 -10.80
C THR A 74 4.42 7.64 -11.08
N ALA A 75 3.93 6.40 -11.19
CA ALA A 75 4.75 5.20 -11.35
C ALA A 75 5.74 4.92 -10.20
N GLY A 76 5.55 5.53 -9.03
CA GLY A 76 6.30 5.18 -7.82
C GLY A 76 5.94 3.78 -7.31
N LEU A 77 6.95 2.97 -7.00
CA LEU A 77 6.82 1.65 -6.38
C LEU A 77 6.86 1.77 -4.86
N CYS A 78 5.94 1.06 -4.19
CA CYS A 78 5.93 0.91 -2.74
C CYS A 78 5.88 -0.56 -2.36
N VAL A 79 6.53 -0.92 -1.26
CA VAL A 79 6.51 -2.27 -0.69
C VAL A 79 5.98 -2.19 0.72
N LEU A 80 4.80 -2.77 0.91
CA LEU A 80 4.18 -3.00 2.21
C LEU A 80 4.52 -4.43 2.65
N GLY A 81 4.81 -4.62 3.92
CA GLY A 81 5.14 -5.95 4.43
C GLY A 81 5.03 -6.00 5.94
N TYR A 82 5.82 -6.88 6.54
CA TYR A 82 5.78 -7.15 7.97
C TYR A 82 7.18 -7.13 8.59
N ASP A 83 7.29 -6.76 9.87
CA ASP A 83 8.49 -6.94 10.67
C ASP A 83 8.35 -8.17 11.57
N ARG A 84 9.17 -9.20 11.34
CA ARG A 84 9.20 -10.49 12.05
C ARG A 84 7.91 -11.33 12.03
N SER A 85 6.72 -10.74 12.00
CA SER A 85 5.43 -11.44 12.05
C SER A 85 4.31 -10.66 11.36
N MET A 86 3.27 -11.36 10.89
CA MET A 86 2.10 -10.74 10.24
C MET A 86 1.32 -9.74 11.13
N LYS A 87 1.55 -9.77 12.45
CA LYS A 87 0.93 -8.82 13.40
C LYS A 87 1.65 -7.47 13.47
N SER A 88 2.76 -7.32 12.75
CA SER A 88 3.62 -6.14 12.79
C SER A 88 3.78 -5.56 11.38
N PRO A 89 2.71 -4.99 10.79
CA PRO A 89 2.77 -4.41 9.44
C PRO A 89 3.69 -3.18 9.40
N VAL A 90 4.48 -3.09 8.33
CA VAL A 90 5.44 -2.00 8.10
C VAL A 90 5.47 -1.61 6.62
N ILE A 91 6.01 -0.43 6.34
CA ILE A 91 6.43 -0.02 4.99
C ILE A 91 7.91 -0.38 4.85
N LYS A 92 8.24 -1.22 3.87
CA LYS A 92 9.63 -1.63 3.57
C LYS A 92 10.31 -0.66 2.61
N SER A 93 9.54 -0.18 1.63
CA SER A 93 9.98 0.82 0.64
C SER A 93 8.81 1.72 0.28
N TRP A 94 9.08 3.00 0.03
CA TRP A 94 8.04 3.97 -0.31
C TRP A 94 8.53 4.91 -1.41
N ASN A 95 7.67 5.13 -2.41
CA ASN A 95 7.90 6.08 -3.50
C ASN A 95 9.23 5.87 -4.26
N VAL A 96 9.56 4.62 -4.56
CA VAL A 96 10.74 4.29 -5.37
C VAL A 96 10.40 4.54 -6.84
N THR A 97 10.96 5.59 -7.42
CA THR A 97 10.79 5.93 -8.83
C THR A 97 11.99 5.44 -9.64
N SER A 98 11.80 5.22 -10.95
CA SER A 98 12.92 4.86 -11.83
C SER A 98 13.97 5.98 -11.86
N HIS A 99 15.25 5.63 -11.75
CA HIS A 99 16.39 6.54 -11.89
C HIS A 99 16.63 7.03 -13.34
N LEU A 100 15.68 6.83 -14.26
CA LEU A 100 15.84 7.11 -15.70
C LEU A 100 15.79 8.60 -16.08
N PHE A 101 16.09 9.49 -15.13
CA PHE A 101 16.34 10.91 -15.42
C PHE A 101 17.73 11.30 -14.91
N TYR A 102 18.76 11.01 -15.70
CA TYR A 102 19.88 11.92 -15.89
C TYR A 102 20.53 11.69 -17.27
N ARG A 103 20.22 12.59 -18.22
CA ARG A 103 21.14 12.91 -19.31
C ARG A 103 22.14 13.90 -18.72
N ASP A 104 23.37 13.44 -18.50
CA ASP A 104 24.52 14.33 -18.43
C ASP A 104 24.62 15.08 -19.77
N ILE A 105 24.36 16.38 -19.74
CA ILE A 105 24.91 17.30 -20.72
C ILE A 105 25.80 18.25 -19.92
N SER A 106 27.02 17.78 -19.66
CA SER A 106 28.19 18.63 -19.39
C SER A 106 29.29 18.23 -20.34
#